data_AF-A0A916TF26-F1
#
_entry.id   AF-A0A916TF26-F1
#
_cell.length_a   1.000
_cell.length_b   1.000
_cell.length_c   1.000
_cell.angle_alpha   90.00
_cell.angle_beta   90.00
_cell.angle_gamma   90.00
#
_symmetry.space_group_name_H-M   'P 1'
#
loop_
_entity.id
_entity.type
_entity.pdbx_description
1 polymer ?
#
loop_
_entity_poly.entity_id
_entity_poly.type
_entity_poly.pdbx_seq_one_letter_code
_entity_poly.pdbx_strand_id
1 'polypeptide(L)'
;MSEITRATVVVDPALVQLVGTGGVGRERALYVDGKRQDAPMKTSGGATIRRLSGLAVSVGGVGYDGADVESTTPLEAVDAGVIYRAEGHCEVRFRAEGRAGFGDGGPRGVLRTTLFVERVTPVGSIADVLSSVGAGGRSK
;
A
#
# COMPACT_ATOMS: atom_id res chain seq x y z
N MET A 1 2.98 -18.56 -24.65
CA MET A 1 3.32 -17.62 -23.57
C MET A 1 2.05 -17.37 -22.77
N SER A 2 2.04 -17.64 -21.47
CA SER A 2 0.88 -17.33 -20.62
C SER A 2 0.68 -15.82 -20.56
N GLU A 3 -0.48 -15.31 -20.95
CA GLU A 3 -0.85 -13.92 -20.71
C GLU A 3 -1.00 -13.70 -19.21
N ILE A 4 0.04 -13.17 -18.57
CA ILE A 4 -0.01 -12.79 -17.16
C ILE A 4 -0.90 -11.54 -17.06
N THR A 5 -2.18 -11.76 -16.83
CA THR A 5 -3.14 -10.67 -16.55
C THR A 5 -3.11 -10.29 -15.08
N ARG A 6 -2.66 -11.19 -14.20
CA ARG A 6 -2.51 -11.01 -12.76
C ARG A 6 -1.35 -11.84 -12.20
N ALA A 7 -0.68 -11.31 -11.19
CA ALA A 7 0.32 -12.03 -10.39
C ALA A 7 0.21 -11.61 -8.92
N THR A 8 0.44 -12.54 -8.00
CA THR A 8 0.51 -12.27 -6.56
C THR A 8 1.79 -12.86 -6.01
N VAL A 9 2.51 -12.08 -5.22
CA VAL A 9 3.75 -12.49 -4.56
C VAL A 9 3.59 -12.25 -3.07
N VAL A 10 3.72 -13.33 -2.28
CA VAL A 10 3.80 -13.22 -0.82
C VAL A 10 5.18 -12.67 -0.47
N VAL A 11 5.24 -11.69 0.41
CA VAL A 11 6.49 -11.01 0.81
C VAL A 11 6.67 -11.08 2.31
N ASP A 12 7.91 -11.20 2.75
CA ASP A 12 8.24 -11.11 4.17
C ASP A 12 7.93 -9.68 4.68
N PRO A 13 7.10 -9.51 5.74
CA PRO A 13 6.81 -8.21 6.32
C PRO A 13 8.04 -7.41 6.72
N ALA A 14 9.14 -8.08 7.11
CA ALA A 14 10.39 -7.42 7.48
C ALA A 14 11.05 -6.68 6.30
N LEU A 15 10.69 -7.03 5.06
CA LEU A 15 11.18 -6.38 3.85
C LEU A 15 10.30 -5.19 3.42
N VAL A 16 9.14 -4.98 4.06
CA VAL A 16 8.19 -3.93 3.71
C VAL A 16 8.48 -2.68 4.53
N GLN A 17 8.72 -1.56 3.85
CA GLN A 17 8.87 -0.25 4.49
C GLN A 17 7.70 0.63 4.08
N LEU A 18 7.06 1.23 5.10
CA LEU A 18 5.89 2.10 4.92
C LEU A 18 6.16 3.43 5.61
N VAL A 19 6.03 4.52 4.86
CA VAL A 19 6.20 5.88 5.38
C VAL A 19 4.96 6.71 5.03
N GLY A 20 4.38 7.33 6.05
CA GLY A 20 3.24 8.23 5.90
C GLY A 20 3.64 9.52 5.18
N THR A 21 2.84 9.91 4.20
CA THR A 21 2.95 11.18 3.47
C THR A 21 1.73 12.08 3.68
N GLY A 22 0.86 11.72 4.63
CA GLY A 22 -0.43 12.39 4.86
C GLY A 22 -1.55 11.78 4.02
N GLY A 23 -2.60 11.28 4.66
CA GLY A 23 -3.71 10.64 3.97
C GLY A 23 -4.77 10.07 4.90
N VAL A 24 -5.62 9.20 4.36
CA VAL A 24 -6.76 8.62 5.06
C VAL A 24 -6.90 7.13 4.77
N GLY A 25 -7.43 6.40 5.73
CA GLY A 25 -7.83 5.01 5.54
C GLY A 25 -9.33 4.88 5.37
N ARG A 26 -9.75 4.36 4.22
CA ARG A 26 -11.17 4.18 3.87
C ARG A 26 -11.46 2.71 3.66
N GLU A 27 -12.63 2.26 4.07
CA GLU A 27 -13.08 0.92 3.72
C GLU A 27 -13.10 0.71 2.21
N ARG A 28 -12.57 -0.43 1.77
CA ARG A 28 -12.52 -0.77 0.37
C ARG A 28 -13.91 -1.20 -0.07
N ALA A 29 -14.49 -0.46 -1.00
CA ALA A 29 -15.79 -0.82 -1.57
C ALA A 29 -15.72 -2.16 -2.32
N LEU A 30 -16.73 -3.00 -2.12
CA LEU A 30 -16.94 -4.22 -2.89
C LEU A 30 -17.75 -3.90 -4.15
N TYR A 31 -17.34 -4.46 -5.28
CA TYR A 31 -18.08 -4.37 -6.54
C TYR A 31 -18.34 -5.79 -7.06
N VAL A 32 -19.59 -6.05 -7.44
CA VAL A 32 -20.04 -7.30 -8.07
C VAL A 32 -20.76 -6.91 -9.35
N ASP A 33 -20.37 -7.49 -10.48
CA ASP A 33 -20.92 -7.19 -11.81
C ASP A 33 -20.98 -5.68 -12.14
N GLY A 34 -19.92 -4.97 -11.75
CA GLY A 34 -19.79 -3.52 -11.99
C GLY A 34 -20.63 -2.64 -11.05
N LYS A 35 -21.41 -3.21 -10.13
CA LYS A 35 -22.21 -2.46 -9.16
C LYS A 35 -21.58 -2.49 -7.77
N ARG A 36 -21.49 -1.30 -7.16
CA ARG A 36 -21.04 -1.15 -5.78
C ARG A 36 -22.04 -1.86 -4.85
N GLN A 37 -21.51 -2.63 -3.92
CA GLN A 37 -22.28 -3.27 -2.85
C GLN A 37 -22.24 -2.40 -1.59
N ASP A 38 -23.24 -2.57 -0.72
CA ASP A 38 -23.31 -1.84 0.55
C ASP A 38 -22.26 -2.34 1.56
N ALA A 39 -21.94 -3.64 1.52
CA ALA A 39 -20.91 -4.23 2.34
C ALA A 39 -19.50 -3.87 1.84
N PRO A 40 -18.53 -3.60 2.74
CA PRO A 40 -17.15 -3.42 2.34
C PRO A 40 -16.50 -4.76 1.95
N MET A 41 -15.40 -4.68 1.22
CA MET A 41 -14.57 -5.82 0.88
C MET A 41 -13.91 -6.37 2.15
N LYS A 42 -13.88 -7.70 2.27
CA LYS A 42 -13.31 -8.42 3.41
C LYS A 42 -12.23 -9.40 2.96
N THR A 43 -11.32 -9.73 3.87
CA THR A 43 -10.41 -10.88 3.70
C THR A 43 -11.20 -12.18 3.76
N SER A 44 -10.57 -13.30 3.39
CA SER A 44 -11.16 -14.64 3.55
C SER A 44 -11.52 -14.96 5.01
N GLY A 45 -10.79 -14.40 5.98
CA GLY A 45 -11.08 -14.48 7.41
C GLY A 45 -12.15 -13.51 7.91
N GLY A 46 -12.78 -12.73 7.03
CA GLY A 46 -13.88 -11.83 7.37
C GLY A 46 -13.49 -10.45 7.88
N ALA A 47 -12.19 -10.12 7.96
CA ALA A 47 -11.74 -8.80 8.37
C ALA A 47 -11.95 -7.76 7.26
N THR A 48 -12.44 -6.57 7.60
CA THR A 48 -12.67 -5.49 6.62
C THR A 48 -11.34 -4.98 6.07
N ILE A 49 -11.25 -4.90 4.75
CA ILE A 49 -10.10 -4.31 4.05
C ILE A 49 -10.30 -2.80 3.95
N ARG A 50 -9.26 -2.05 4.31
CA ARG A 50 -9.18 -0.60 4.14
C ARG A 50 -8.10 -0.27 3.14
N ARG A 51 -8.37 0.67 2.24
CA ARG A 51 -7.35 1.28 1.38
C ARG A 51 -6.79 2.50 2.10
N LEU A 52 -5.48 2.52 2.26
CA LEU A 52 -4.74 3.57 2.92
C LEU A 52 -4.11 4.45 1.83
N SER A 53 -4.53 5.72 1.78
CA SER A 53 -3.87 6.71 0.93
C SER A 53 -2.72 7.37 1.69
N GLY A 54 -1.74 7.92 0.97
CA GLY A 54 -0.65 8.67 1.59
C GLY A 54 0.38 7.78 2.29
N LEU A 55 0.66 6.60 1.74
CA LEU A 55 1.78 5.77 2.15
C LEU A 55 2.76 5.65 0.98
N ALA A 56 4.01 6.03 1.21
CA ALA A 56 5.13 5.65 0.38
C ALA A 56 5.57 4.24 0.76
N VAL A 57 5.85 3.41 -0.23
CA VAL A 57 6.11 1.98 -0.05
C VAL A 57 7.41 1.58 -0.72
N SER A 58 8.21 0.79 0.00
CA SER A 58 9.26 -0.02 -0.60
C SER A 58 9.15 -1.47 -0.13
N VAL A 59 9.55 -2.42 -0.98
CA VAL A 59 9.67 -3.84 -0.61
C VAL A 59 11.03 -4.33 -1.06
N GLY A 60 11.84 -4.85 -0.13
CA GLY A 60 13.20 -5.32 -0.41
C GLY A 60 14.12 -4.24 -0.97
N GLY A 61 13.89 -2.97 -0.59
CA GLY A 61 14.64 -1.82 -1.09
C GLY A 61 14.17 -1.27 -2.45
N VAL A 62 13.16 -1.86 -3.07
CA VAL A 62 12.57 -1.37 -4.33
C VAL A 62 11.33 -0.52 -4.01
N GLY A 63 11.32 0.73 -4.47
CA GLY A 63 10.16 1.62 -4.34
C GLY A 63 9.00 1.20 -5.25
N TYR A 64 7.78 1.26 -4.73
CA TYR A 64 6.55 0.93 -5.46
C TYR A 64 5.69 2.19 -5.62
N ASP A 65 6.14 3.10 -6.50
CA ASP A 65 5.47 4.37 -6.73
C ASP A 65 4.06 4.18 -7.31
N GLY A 66 3.09 4.88 -6.70
CA GLY A 66 1.69 4.80 -7.11
C GLY A 66 1.01 3.47 -6.78
N ALA A 67 1.64 2.60 -6.01
CA ALA A 67 0.99 1.39 -5.51
C ALA A 67 -0.12 1.73 -4.52
N ASP A 68 -1.21 0.98 -4.61
CA ASP A 68 -2.27 1.04 -3.62
C ASP A 68 -1.88 0.24 -2.38
N VAL A 69 -2.07 0.81 -1.20
CA VAL A 69 -1.86 0.09 0.05
C VAL A 69 -3.20 -0.30 0.65
N GLU A 70 -3.32 -1.57 1.02
CA GLU A 70 -4.49 -2.12 1.67
C GLU A 70 -4.11 -2.79 2.99
N SER A 71 -4.95 -2.65 4.01
CA SER A 71 -4.72 -3.27 5.30
C SER A 71 -6.02 -3.61 6.01
N THR A 72 -5.96 -4.49 7.01
CA THR A 72 -7.08 -4.73 7.93
C THR A 72 -7.00 -3.86 9.18
N THR A 73 -5.89 -3.14 9.41
CA THR A 73 -5.81 -2.16 10.50
C THR A 73 -6.91 -1.11 10.32
N PRO A 74 -7.74 -0.82 11.35
CA PRO A 74 -8.75 0.23 11.32
C PRO A 74 -8.13 1.63 11.44
N LEU A 75 -7.20 1.94 10.55
CA LEU A 75 -6.53 3.23 10.50
C LEU A 75 -7.44 4.21 9.75
N GLU A 76 -7.81 5.32 10.38
CA GLU A 76 -8.66 6.36 9.77
C GLU A 76 -7.84 7.45 9.09
N ALA A 77 -6.69 7.80 9.66
CA ALA A 77 -5.76 8.79 9.15
C ALA A 77 -4.36 8.20 9.02
N VAL A 78 -3.65 8.60 7.97
CA VAL A 78 -2.22 8.30 7.80
C VAL A 78 -1.47 9.59 8.04
N ASP A 79 -0.71 9.64 9.13
CA ASP A 79 0.01 10.83 9.54
C ASP A 79 1.29 11.00 8.71
N ALA A 80 1.53 12.22 8.24
CA ALA A 80 2.73 12.54 7.49
C ALA A 80 3.99 12.40 8.37
N GLY A 81 5.02 11.76 7.84
CA GLY A 81 6.29 11.55 8.54
C GLY A 81 6.32 10.36 9.50
N VAL A 82 5.20 9.67 9.74
CA VAL A 82 5.16 8.47 10.58
C VAL A 82 5.69 7.26 9.81
N ILE A 83 6.53 6.47 10.47
CA ILE A 83 7.02 5.18 9.96
C ILE A 83 6.11 4.09 10.50
N TYR A 84 5.62 3.24 9.61
CA TYR A 84 4.77 2.10 9.96
C TYR A 84 5.53 0.79 9.74
N ARG A 85 5.40 -0.12 10.69
CA ARG A 85 5.85 -1.51 10.57
C ARG A 85 4.72 -2.35 9.97
N ALA A 86 5.06 -3.14 8.97
CA ALA A 86 4.19 -4.18 8.43
C ALA A 86 4.26 -5.43 9.32
N GLU A 87 3.11 -6.02 9.61
CA GLU A 87 2.99 -7.23 10.42
C GLU A 87 1.95 -8.18 9.83
N GLY A 88 2.12 -9.48 10.10
CA GLY A 88 1.21 -10.52 9.63
C GLY A 88 1.44 -10.88 8.16
N HIS A 89 0.39 -11.25 7.44
CA HIS A 89 0.47 -11.59 6.03
C HIS A 89 0.71 -10.35 5.15
N CYS A 90 1.68 -10.42 4.25
CA CYS A 90 1.95 -9.37 3.27
C CYS A 90 2.01 -9.96 1.86
N GLU A 91 1.39 -9.28 0.89
CA GLU A 91 1.50 -9.67 -0.52
C GLU A 91 1.42 -8.48 -1.47
N VAL A 92 2.19 -8.57 -2.54
CA VAL A 92 2.15 -7.63 -3.66
C VAL A 92 1.35 -8.27 -4.79
N ARG A 93 0.31 -7.58 -5.23
CA ARG A 93 -0.55 -7.98 -6.35
C ARG A 93 -0.30 -7.06 -7.54
N PHE A 94 -0.08 -7.66 -8.69
CA PHE A 94 0.02 -7.00 -9.97
C PHE A 94 -1.18 -7.37 -10.82
N ARG A 95 -1.77 -6.39 -11.50
CA ARG A 95 -2.85 -6.59 -12.45
C ARG A 95 -2.65 -5.73 -13.69
N ALA A 96 -2.67 -6.36 -14.86
CA ALA A 96 -2.74 -5.65 -16.13
C ALA A 96 -4.18 -5.12 -16.32
N GLU A 97 -4.29 -3.84 -16.66
CA GLU A 97 -5.55 -3.17 -16.96
C GLU A 97 -5.42 -2.40 -18.29
N GLY A 98 -6.48 -2.38 -19.09
CA GLY A 98 -6.61 -1.45 -20.21
C GLY A 98 -7.17 -0.12 -19.72
N ARG A 99 -6.58 1.00 -20.16
CA ARG A 99 -7.16 2.34 -19.99
C ARG A 99 -7.30 3.03 -21.34
N ALA A 100 -8.20 3.99 -21.41
CA ALA A 100 -8.25 4.91 -22.54
C ALA A 100 -6.87 5.57 -22.73
N GLY A 101 -6.46 5.70 -23.99
CA GLY A 101 -5.28 6.47 -24.37
C GLY A 101 -5.48 7.96 -24.10
N PHE A 102 -4.45 8.76 -24.37
CA PHE A 102 -4.54 10.21 -24.28
C PHE A 102 -5.09 10.75 -25.62
N GLY A 103 -6.14 11.59 -25.58
CA GLY A 103 -6.75 12.16 -26.78
C GLY A 103 -7.35 11.08 -27.70
N ASP A 104 -7.05 11.17 -28.99
CA ASP A 104 -7.46 10.18 -30.02
C ASP A 104 -6.56 8.93 -30.05
N GLY A 105 -5.64 8.80 -29.09
CA GLY A 105 -4.76 7.63 -28.97
C GLY A 105 -5.53 6.36 -28.57
N GLY A 106 -5.20 5.25 -29.22
CA GLY A 106 -5.75 3.93 -28.90
C GLY A 106 -5.54 3.51 -27.43
N PRO A 107 -6.21 2.41 -26.99
CA PRO A 107 -6.14 1.95 -25.61
C PRO A 107 -4.70 1.67 -25.17
N ARG A 108 -4.37 2.00 -23.93
CA ARG A 108 -3.05 1.76 -23.31
C ARG A 108 -3.13 0.71 -22.21
N GLY A 109 -2.11 -0.12 -22.13
CA GLY A 109 -1.90 -1.00 -20.98
C GLY A 109 -1.40 -0.22 -19.77
N VAL A 110 -1.93 -0.52 -18.59
CA VAL A 110 -1.48 0.00 -17.31
C VAL A 110 -1.31 -1.18 -16.37
N LEU A 111 -0.18 -1.22 -15.66
CA LEU A 111 0.01 -2.17 -14.57
C LEU A 111 -0.44 -1.51 -13.27
N ARG A 112 -1.43 -2.10 -12.61
CA ARG A 112 -1.85 -1.68 -11.28
C ARG A 112 -1.18 -2.58 -10.24
N THR A 113 -0.53 -1.94 -9.28
CA THR A 113 0.11 -2.61 -8.16
C THR A 113 -0.65 -2.34 -6.88
N THR A 114 -0.87 -3.37 -6.08
CA THR A 114 -1.50 -3.27 -4.76
C THR A 114 -0.69 -4.05 -3.76
N LEU A 115 -0.21 -3.39 -2.71
CA LEU A 115 0.37 -4.04 -1.54
C LEU A 115 -0.74 -4.24 -0.51
N PHE A 116 -0.99 -5.49 -0.14
CA PHE A 116 -1.78 -5.81 1.04
C PHE A 116 -0.85 -6.10 2.22
N VAL A 117 -1.08 -5.44 3.35
CA VAL A 117 -0.40 -5.68 4.63
C VAL A 117 -1.47 -5.93 5.67
N GLU A 118 -1.49 -7.11 6.28
CA GLU A 118 -2.52 -7.49 7.24
C GLU A 118 -2.67 -6.44 8.35
N ARG A 119 -1.57 -6.10 9.02
CA ARG A 119 -1.55 -5.05 10.05
C ARG A 119 -0.41 -4.06 9.83
N VAL A 120 -0.73 -2.78 9.91
CA VAL A 120 0.23 -1.68 9.99
C VAL A 120 0.20 -1.06 11.39
N THR A 121 1.38 -0.93 12.00
CA THR A 121 1.57 -0.38 13.35
C THR A 121 2.56 0.78 13.29
N PRO A 122 2.24 1.97 13.82
CA PRO A 122 3.22 3.07 13.86
C PRO A 122 4.38 2.70 14.81
N VAL A 123 5.62 2.98 14.38
CA VAL A 123 6.83 2.62 15.15
C VAL A 123 7.77 3.80 15.42
N GLY A 124 7.45 4.98 14.89
CA GLY A 124 8.23 6.20 15.12
C GLY A 124 7.98 7.22 14.01
N SER A 125 8.76 8.29 14.00
CA SER A 125 8.72 9.30 12.94
C SER A 125 10.07 9.50 12.27
N ILE A 126 10.05 10.02 11.05
CA ILE A 126 11.27 10.47 10.35
C ILE A 126 11.97 11.56 11.16
N ALA A 127 11.23 12.44 11.84
CA ALA A 127 11.80 13.49 12.67
C ALA A 127 12.66 12.92 13.81
N ASP A 128 12.20 11.84 14.45
CA ASP A 128 12.96 11.13 15.50
C ASP A 128 14.25 10.53 14.94
N VAL A 129 14.17 9.91 13.75
CA VAL A 129 15.35 9.35 13.07
C VAL A 129 16.35 10.45 12.75
N LEU A 130 15.93 11.56 12.14
CA LEU A 130 16.81 12.66 11.76
C LEU A 130 17.43 13.36 12.97
N SER A 131 16.67 13.56 14.05
CA SER A 131 17.18 14.17 15.28
C SER A 131 18.21 13.28 15.99
N SER A 132 18.06 11.96 15.92
CA SER A 132 19.03 11.02 16.49
C SER A 132 20.40 11.06 15.79
N VAL A 133 20.41 11.31 14.47
CA VAL A 133 21.64 11.48 13.68
C VAL A 133 22.37 12.77 14.06
N GLY A 134 21.64 13.87 14.31
CA GLY A 134 22.21 15.16 14.73
C GLY A 134 22.82 15.17 16.14
N ALA A 135 22.41 14.23 17.01
CA ALA A 135 22.96 14.08 18.36
C ALA A 135 24.25 13.24 18.39
N GLY A 136 24.41 12.26 17.47
CA GLY A 136 25.60 11.41 17.38
C GLY A 136 26.82 12.07 16.69
N GLY A 137 26.60 13.11 15.87
CA GLY A 137 27.65 13.81 15.13
C GLY A 137 28.43 14.88 15.93
N ARG A 138 28.10 15.11 17.20
CA ARG A 138 28.78 16.08 18.08
C ARG A 138 29.77 15.42 19.06
N SER A 139 30.41 14.34 18.65
CA SER A 139 31.60 13.83 19.36
C SER A 139 32.82 13.87 18.43
N LYS A 140 33.76 14.74 18.82
CA LYS A 140 35.07 15.08 18.24
C LYS A 140 35.07 16.10 17.10
#